data_AF-A0AA40BT33-F1
#
_entry.id   AF-A0AA40BT33-F1
#
_cell.length_a   1.000
_cell.length_b   1.000
_cell.length_c   1.000
_cell.angle_alpha   90.00
_cell.angle_beta   90.00
_cell.angle_gamma   90.00
#
_symmetry.space_group_name_H-M   'P 1'
#
loop_
_entity.id
_entity.type
_entity.pdbx_description
1 polymer ?
#
loop_
_entity_poly.entity_id
_entity_poly.type
_entity_poly.pdbx_seq_one_letter_code
_entity_poly.pdbx_strand_id
1 'polypeptide(L)'
;MSSAVVNLDDDAMEPTLQSILDQRSLRWIFVGGKGGVGKTTTSCSLAIQLAKVRRSVLLISTDPAHNLSDAFSQKFGKDARKVDGFENLFAMEIDPNGSMQDLLAGQAEGEGAEGMGGMGGMMQDLALSIPGIDEAMSFAEVLKQVKSLSYETIIFDTAPTGHTLRFLQFPSVLEKALKKISQLSSQFGGVLNGLLGANGALPNGQNLGEMMEKLEALRATISEVNQQFKDERLTTFVCVCIPEFLSLYETERMIQELASYQIDTHCIVVNQLLFPKPGSDCEQCTARRRMQKKYLEQIEELYDEFNVVKMPLLVEEVRGKEKLEKFSEMLVKPFVPPS
;
A
#
# COMPACT_ATOMS: atom_id res chain seq x y z
N MET A 1 48.30 22.27 0.40
CA MET A 1 47.05 22.73 -0.22
C MET A 1 46.67 21.73 -1.29
N SER A 2 45.74 20.83 -0.98
CA SER A 2 45.13 19.93 -1.96
C SER A 2 43.63 20.07 -1.71
N SER A 3 43.01 20.99 -2.43
CA SER A 3 41.56 21.13 -2.47
C SER A 3 41.02 19.91 -3.21
N ALA A 4 40.51 18.93 -2.45
CA ALA A 4 39.62 17.93 -3.02
C ALA A 4 38.42 18.68 -3.59
N VAL A 5 38.31 18.68 -4.91
CA VAL A 5 37.09 19.10 -5.61
C VAL A 5 36.07 18.02 -5.28
N VAL A 6 35.20 18.31 -4.32
CA VAL A 6 33.96 17.56 -4.11
C VAL A 6 33.06 17.97 -5.27
N ASN A 7 32.84 17.06 -6.23
CA ASN A 7 31.79 17.23 -7.22
C ASN A 7 30.46 17.27 -6.46
N LEU A 8 29.86 18.45 -6.35
CA LEU A 8 28.57 18.70 -5.71
C LEU A 8 27.39 18.55 -6.70
N ASP A 9 27.64 18.04 -7.92
CA ASP A 9 26.63 17.94 -8.98
C ASP A 9 26.01 16.53 -9.12
N ASP A 10 26.40 15.55 -8.29
CA ASP A 10 25.93 14.14 -8.38
C ASP A 10 24.73 13.81 -7.47
N ASP A 11 24.32 14.73 -6.58
CA ASP A 11 23.28 14.48 -5.57
C ASP A 11 21.88 15.00 -5.98
N ALA A 12 21.73 15.62 -7.15
CA ALA A 12 20.44 16.08 -7.63
C ALA A 12 19.63 14.90 -8.20
N MET A 13 18.71 14.37 -7.39
CA MET A 13 17.75 13.34 -7.78
C MET A 13 16.96 13.78 -9.01
N GLU A 14 17.05 13.00 -10.10
CA GLU A 14 16.34 13.32 -11.35
C GLU A 14 14.83 13.32 -11.10
N PRO A 15 14.03 14.19 -11.77
CA PRO A 15 12.58 14.27 -11.57
C PRO A 15 11.84 13.11 -12.26
N THR A 16 12.24 11.87 -12.00
CA THR A 16 11.72 10.63 -12.56
C THR A 16 11.61 9.53 -11.50
N LEU A 17 10.83 8.49 -11.79
CA LEU A 17 10.79 7.25 -10.99
C LEU A 17 11.78 6.20 -11.50
N GLN A 18 12.80 6.57 -12.29
CA GLN A 18 13.74 5.62 -12.88
C GLN A 18 14.52 4.84 -11.80
N SER A 19 14.87 5.50 -10.70
CA SER A 19 15.49 4.89 -9.51
C SER A 19 14.72 3.65 -9.00
N ILE A 20 13.38 3.74 -8.93
CA ILE A 20 12.51 2.64 -8.51
C ILE A 20 12.58 1.46 -9.49
N LEU A 21 12.60 1.73 -10.80
CA LEU A 21 12.71 0.71 -11.82
C LEU A 21 14.07 -0.01 -11.76
N ASP A 22 15.13 0.75 -11.52
CA ASP A 22 16.50 0.24 -11.50
C ASP A 22 16.79 -0.60 -10.27
N GLN A 23 16.18 -0.29 -9.13
CA GLN A 23 16.33 -1.02 -7.88
C GLN A 23 15.57 -2.37 -7.89
N ARG A 24 16.20 -3.39 -8.49
CA ARG A 24 15.62 -4.74 -8.64
C ARG A 24 15.31 -5.48 -7.34
N SER A 25 15.87 -5.05 -6.22
CA SER A 25 15.58 -5.63 -4.91
C SER A 25 14.20 -5.24 -4.36
N LEU A 26 13.57 -4.19 -4.90
CA LEU A 26 12.25 -3.74 -4.46
C LEU A 26 11.20 -4.82 -4.75
N ARG A 27 10.62 -5.31 -3.66
CA ARG A 27 9.54 -6.29 -3.65
C ARG A 27 8.20 -5.64 -3.36
N TRP A 28 8.17 -4.59 -2.54
CA TRP A 28 6.95 -3.93 -2.10
C TRP A 28 7.02 -2.45 -2.45
N ILE A 29 6.08 -1.97 -3.26
CA ILE A 29 6.01 -0.56 -3.63
C ILE A 29 4.62 -0.04 -3.28
N PHE A 30 4.56 0.84 -2.30
CA PHE A 30 3.31 1.48 -1.90
C PHE A 30 3.10 2.75 -2.70
N VAL A 31 1.88 3.01 -3.16
CA VAL A 31 1.50 4.27 -3.79
C VAL A 31 0.36 4.88 -2.98
N GLY A 32 0.56 6.09 -2.47
CA GLY A 32 -0.39 6.71 -1.55
C GLY A 32 -0.43 8.22 -1.62
N GLY A 33 -1.53 8.78 -1.13
CA GLY A 33 -1.80 10.22 -1.19
C GLY A 33 -3.24 10.54 -0.79
N LYS A 34 -3.61 11.80 -0.86
CA LYS A 34 -4.99 12.25 -0.60
C LYS A 34 -5.98 11.67 -1.63
N GLY A 35 -7.27 11.68 -1.33
CA GLY A 35 -8.32 11.40 -2.32
C GLY A 35 -8.28 12.41 -3.48
N GLY A 36 -8.50 11.95 -4.72
CA GLY A 36 -8.62 12.82 -5.91
C GLY A 36 -7.32 13.28 -6.58
N VAL A 37 -6.15 12.78 -6.16
CA VAL A 37 -4.83 13.22 -6.68
C VAL A 37 -4.29 12.36 -7.84
N GLY A 38 -5.01 11.32 -8.27
CA GLY A 38 -4.56 10.42 -9.35
C GLY A 38 -3.68 9.25 -8.90
N LYS A 39 -3.86 8.75 -7.66
CA LYS A 39 -3.13 7.60 -7.11
C LYS A 39 -3.23 6.37 -8.01
N THR A 40 -4.44 5.89 -8.26
CA THR A 40 -4.66 4.69 -9.08
C THR A 40 -4.05 4.81 -10.47
N THR A 41 -4.18 5.96 -11.14
CA THR A 41 -3.50 6.20 -12.42
C THR A 41 -1.98 6.09 -12.31
N THR A 42 -1.40 6.63 -11.23
CA THR A 42 0.04 6.53 -10.94
C THR A 42 0.45 5.09 -10.64
N SER A 43 -0.32 4.36 -9.82
CA SER A 43 -0.13 2.95 -9.48
C SER A 43 -0.16 2.05 -10.73
N CYS A 44 -1.16 2.21 -11.59
CA CYS A 44 -1.27 1.49 -12.86
C CYS A 44 -0.07 1.80 -13.78
N SER A 45 0.29 3.08 -13.87
CA SER A 45 1.38 3.53 -14.74
C SER A 45 2.75 3.02 -14.27
N LEU A 46 3.00 3.04 -12.95
CA LEU A 46 4.21 2.48 -12.36
C LEU A 46 4.27 0.95 -12.56
N ALA A 47 3.14 0.24 -12.38
CA ALA A 47 3.08 -1.20 -12.62
C ALA A 47 3.35 -1.57 -14.09
N ILE A 48 2.85 -0.78 -15.05
CA ILE A 48 3.15 -0.92 -16.48
C ILE A 48 4.66 -0.74 -16.75
N GLN A 49 5.29 0.27 -16.15
CA GLN A 49 6.73 0.50 -16.32
C GLN A 49 7.56 -0.61 -15.68
N LEU A 50 7.18 -1.08 -14.49
CA LEU A 50 7.84 -2.22 -13.82
C LEU A 50 7.69 -3.52 -14.61
N ALA A 51 6.55 -3.75 -15.26
CA ALA A 51 6.34 -4.95 -16.09
C ALA A 51 7.33 -5.04 -17.27
N LYS A 52 7.94 -3.92 -17.69
CA LYS A 52 9.00 -3.92 -18.72
C LYS A 52 10.35 -4.42 -18.20
N VAL A 53 10.60 -4.31 -16.89
CA VAL A 53 11.93 -4.53 -16.29
C VAL A 53 11.96 -5.63 -15.22
N ARG A 54 10.79 -6.15 -14.81
CA ARG A 54 10.61 -7.23 -13.82
C ARG A 54 10.02 -8.48 -14.49
N ARG A 55 10.30 -9.67 -13.94
CA ARG A 55 9.77 -10.95 -14.44
C ARG A 55 8.27 -11.08 -14.21
N SER A 56 7.76 -10.63 -13.07
CA SER A 56 6.34 -10.71 -12.74
C SER A 56 5.93 -9.62 -11.75
N VAL A 57 4.84 -8.92 -12.06
CA VAL A 57 4.37 -7.75 -11.32
C VAL A 57 2.91 -7.94 -10.92
N LEU A 58 2.59 -7.72 -9.65
CA LEU A 58 1.23 -7.73 -9.13
C LEU A 58 0.82 -6.34 -8.65
N LEU A 59 -0.30 -5.82 -9.13
CA LEU A 59 -0.93 -4.59 -8.66
C LEU A 59 -2.16 -4.92 -7.82
N ILE A 60 -2.13 -4.52 -6.55
CA ILE A 60 -3.21 -4.76 -5.59
C ILE A 60 -3.84 -3.41 -5.27
N SER A 61 -5.15 -3.29 -5.46
CA SER A 61 -5.89 -2.13 -4.94
C SER A 61 -6.62 -2.49 -3.66
N THR A 62 -6.44 -1.65 -2.64
CA THR A 62 -7.21 -1.69 -1.39
C THR A 62 -8.23 -0.54 -1.32
N ASP A 63 -8.40 0.21 -2.41
CA ASP A 63 -9.40 1.27 -2.53
C ASP A 63 -10.79 0.64 -2.77
N PRO A 64 -11.79 0.88 -1.89
CA PRO A 64 -13.14 0.33 -2.06
C PRO A 64 -13.87 0.85 -3.31
N ALA A 65 -13.37 1.90 -3.96
CA ALA A 65 -13.99 2.47 -5.14
C ALA A 65 -13.80 1.64 -6.43
N HIS A 66 -13.06 0.52 -6.40
CA HIS A 66 -12.80 -0.35 -7.57
C HIS A 66 -12.20 0.42 -8.78
N ASN A 67 -11.39 1.44 -8.48
CA ASN A 67 -10.82 2.34 -9.50
C ASN A 67 -9.87 1.62 -10.48
N LEU A 68 -9.34 0.45 -10.10
CA LEU A 68 -8.38 -0.30 -10.91
C LEU A 68 -9.07 -0.91 -12.14
N SER A 69 -10.28 -1.43 -11.96
CA SER A 69 -11.08 -1.97 -13.05
C SER A 69 -11.42 -0.93 -14.10
N ASP A 70 -11.80 0.28 -13.66
CA ASP A 70 -12.10 1.41 -14.54
C ASP A 70 -10.84 1.91 -15.28
N ALA A 71 -9.69 1.97 -14.58
CA ALA A 71 -8.43 2.42 -15.16
C ALA A 71 -8.00 1.54 -16.35
N PHE A 72 -8.02 0.21 -16.18
CA PHE A 72 -7.67 -0.72 -17.25
C PHE A 72 -8.83 -1.03 -18.21
N SER A 73 -10.06 -0.63 -17.88
CA SER A 73 -11.27 -1.04 -18.60
C SER A 73 -11.44 -2.57 -18.63
N GLN A 74 -11.08 -3.22 -17.53
CA GLN A 74 -11.10 -4.68 -17.34
C GLN A 74 -11.54 -4.98 -15.90
N LYS A 75 -12.49 -5.89 -15.70
CA LYS A 75 -13.01 -6.19 -14.35
C LYS A 75 -12.07 -7.09 -13.54
N PHE A 76 -11.61 -6.59 -12.40
CA PHE A 76 -10.84 -7.35 -11.41
C PHE A 76 -11.71 -7.76 -10.21
N GLY A 77 -11.14 -8.55 -9.32
CA GLY A 77 -11.78 -9.03 -8.10
C GLY A 77 -10.73 -9.57 -7.12
N LYS A 78 -11.18 -10.39 -6.17
CA LYS A 78 -10.32 -10.92 -5.09
C LYS A 78 -9.19 -11.82 -5.58
N ASP A 79 -9.32 -12.46 -6.75
CA ASP A 79 -8.27 -13.31 -7.32
C ASP A 79 -7.39 -12.52 -8.29
N ALA A 80 -6.08 -12.76 -8.23
CA ALA A 80 -5.13 -12.18 -9.18
C ALA A 80 -5.43 -12.61 -10.61
N ARG A 81 -5.64 -11.63 -11.50
CA ARG A 81 -5.89 -11.84 -12.93
C ARG A 81 -4.87 -11.10 -13.76
N LYS A 82 -4.48 -11.70 -14.88
CA LYS A 82 -3.59 -11.08 -15.87
C LYS A 82 -4.27 -9.87 -16.48
N VAL A 83 -3.53 -8.75 -16.59
CA VAL A 83 -4.02 -7.53 -17.24
C VAL A 83 -3.94 -7.71 -18.76
N ASP A 84 -5.02 -7.38 -19.46
CA ASP A 84 -5.12 -7.57 -20.90
C ASP A 84 -4.03 -6.78 -21.64
N GLY A 85 -3.32 -7.48 -22.53
CA GLY A 85 -2.22 -6.91 -23.31
C GLY A 85 -0.86 -6.88 -22.61
N PHE A 86 -0.71 -7.48 -21.42
CA PHE A 86 0.57 -7.67 -20.74
C PHE A 86 0.81 -9.13 -20.45
N GLU A 87 2.04 -9.62 -20.58
CA GLU A 87 2.37 -11.03 -20.33
C GLU A 87 2.59 -11.35 -18.85
N ASN A 88 3.05 -10.36 -18.08
CA ASN A 88 3.60 -10.53 -16.74
C ASN A 88 3.05 -9.51 -15.72
N LEU A 89 2.02 -8.75 -16.08
CA LEU A 89 1.32 -7.82 -15.17
C LEU A 89 -0.02 -8.43 -14.75
N PHE A 90 -0.24 -8.47 -13.44
CA PHE A 90 -1.44 -9.01 -12.82
C PHE A 90 -2.06 -7.96 -11.92
N ALA A 91 -3.37 -8.01 -11.76
CA ALA A 91 -4.14 -7.09 -10.94
C ALA A 91 -5.17 -7.85 -10.09
N MET A 92 -5.40 -7.34 -8.89
CA MET A 92 -6.48 -7.77 -8.00
C MET A 92 -7.02 -6.60 -7.19
N GLU A 93 -8.28 -6.71 -6.80
CA GLU A 93 -8.97 -5.73 -5.97
C GLU A 93 -9.46 -6.42 -4.71
N ILE A 94 -9.12 -5.83 -3.56
CA ILE A 94 -9.42 -6.43 -2.27
C ILE A 94 -10.25 -5.45 -1.48
N ASP A 95 -11.47 -5.89 -1.16
CA ASP A 95 -12.31 -5.23 -0.17
C ASP A 95 -12.03 -5.83 1.22
N PRO A 96 -11.42 -5.06 2.14
CA PRO A 96 -11.16 -5.51 3.50
C PRO A 96 -12.45 -5.86 4.25
N ASN A 97 -13.57 -5.18 3.95
CA ASN A 97 -14.82 -5.35 4.67
C ASN A 97 -15.56 -6.63 4.26
N GLY A 98 -15.61 -6.92 2.95
CA GLY A 98 -16.27 -8.11 2.43
C GLY A 98 -15.57 -9.43 2.79
N SER A 99 -14.25 -9.39 3.03
CA SER A 99 -13.47 -10.60 3.34
C SER A 99 -13.77 -11.18 4.73
N MET A 100 -14.17 -10.33 5.68
CA MET A 100 -14.50 -10.77 7.05
C MET A 100 -15.92 -11.35 7.13
N GLN A 101 -16.88 -10.80 6.39
CA GLN A 101 -18.22 -11.40 6.27
C GLN A 101 -18.16 -12.82 5.71
N ASP A 102 -17.31 -13.05 4.70
CA ASP A 102 -17.08 -14.39 4.15
C ASP A 102 -16.42 -15.33 5.16
N LEU A 103 -15.45 -14.86 5.95
CA LEU A 103 -14.80 -15.64 7.02
C LEU A 103 -15.77 -15.99 8.16
N LEU A 104 -16.63 -15.06 8.57
CA LEU A 104 -17.66 -15.30 9.58
C LEU A 104 -18.75 -16.23 9.07
N ALA A 105 -19.19 -16.07 7.82
CA ALA A 105 -20.17 -16.95 7.19
C ALA A 105 -19.61 -18.39 7.07
N GLY A 106 -18.35 -18.54 6.67
CA GLY A 106 -17.68 -19.84 6.59
C GLY A 106 -17.48 -20.53 7.95
N GLN A 107 -17.44 -19.78 9.06
CA GLN A 107 -17.42 -20.36 10.42
C GLN A 107 -18.84 -20.70 10.93
N ALA A 108 -19.87 -20.01 10.45
CA ALA A 108 -21.27 -20.30 10.81
C ALA A 108 -21.80 -21.57 10.14
N GLU A 109 -21.24 -21.99 8.99
CA GLU A 109 -21.62 -23.22 8.28
C GLU A 109 -20.93 -24.49 8.79
N GLY A 110 -19.98 -24.38 9.73
CA GLY A 110 -19.42 -25.54 10.44
C GLY A 110 -20.38 -26.03 11.53
N GLU A 111 -20.67 -27.33 11.58
CA GLU A 111 -21.63 -28.03 12.46
C GLU A 111 -21.37 -27.94 14.00
N GLY A 112 -20.77 -26.85 14.50
CA GLY A 112 -20.48 -26.61 15.93
C GLY A 112 -21.18 -25.38 16.53
N ALA A 113 -22.06 -24.71 15.79
CA ALA A 113 -22.66 -23.43 16.20
C ALA A 113 -23.64 -23.52 17.39
N GLU A 114 -24.16 -24.71 17.72
CA GLU A 114 -25.13 -24.87 18.82
C GLU A 114 -24.50 -24.89 20.23
N GLY A 115 -23.17 -25.02 20.35
CA GLY A 115 -22.46 -25.02 21.65
C GLY A 115 -21.78 -23.69 22.03
N MET A 116 -21.76 -22.70 21.13
CA MET A 116 -20.89 -21.51 21.19
C MET A 116 -21.51 -20.25 21.80
N GLY A 117 -22.76 -20.31 22.29
CA GLY A 117 -23.56 -19.11 22.60
C GLY A 117 -23.01 -18.16 23.68
N GLY A 118 -22.04 -18.59 24.50
CA GLY A 118 -21.47 -17.75 25.58
C GLY A 118 -20.02 -17.31 25.37
N MET A 119 -19.16 -18.18 24.83
CA MET A 119 -17.71 -17.91 24.73
C MET A 119 -17.27 -17.51 23.31
N GLY A 120 -17.98 -17.96 22.27
CA GLY A 120 -17.78 -17.51 20.89
C GLY A 120 -18.13 -16.03 20.73
N GLY A 121 -19.25 -15.61 21.33
CA GLY A 121 -19.64 -14.20 21.43
C GLY A 121 -18.63 -13.36 22.21
N MET A 122 -18.05 -13.89 23.29
CA MET A 122 -17.05 -13.17 24.08
C MET A 122 -15.70 -13.02 23.34
N MET A 123 -15.25 -14.03 22.59
CA MET A 123 -14.05 -13.92 21.73
C MET A 123 -14.31 -12.99 20.54
N GLN A 124 -15.53 -13.01 20.00
CA GLN A 124 -15.96 -12.14 18.91
C GLN A 124 -16.07 -10.68 19.37
N ASP A 125 -16.65 -10.43 20.55
CA ASP A 125 -16.69 -9.12 21.19
C ASP A 125 -15.28 -8.64 21.55
N LEU A 126 -14.39 -9.54 21.99
CA LEU A 126 -13.00 -9.18 22.30
C LEU A 126 -12.19 -8.86 21.04
N ALA A 127 -12.40 -9.60 19.94
CA ALA A 127 -11.83 -9.29 18.64
C ALA A 127 -12.37 -7.95 18.13
N LEU A 128 -13.69 -7.81 18.01
CA LEU A 128 -14.37 -6.58 17.57
C LEU A 128 -14.07 -5.35 18.46
N SER A 129 -13.70 -5.57 19.73
CA SER A 129 -13.30 -4.49 20.66
C SER A 129 -11.91 -3.93 20.40
N ILE A 130 -11.08 -4.59 19.59
CA ILE A 130 -9.80 -4.05 19.11
C ILE A 130 -10.07 -3.29 17.81
N PRO A 131 -10.05 -1.94 17.81
CA PRO A 131 -10.27 -1.17 16.60
C PRO A 131 -9.22 -1.55 15.55
N GLY A 132 -9.67 -1.89 14.33
CA GLY A 132 -8.77 -2.22 13.24
C GLY A 132 -8.42 -3.70 13.09
N ILE A 133 -8.97 -4.61 13.93
CA ILE A 133 -8.66 -6.06 13.84
C ILE A 133 -9.27 -6.72 12.59
N ASP A 134 -10.38 -6.18 12.09
CA ASP A 134 -11.10 -6.72 10.95
C ASP A 134 -10.31 -6.47 9.66
N GLU A 135 -9.86 -5.22 9.47
CA GLU A 135 -9.00 -4.83 8.36
C GLU A 135 -7.65 -5.56 8.39
N ALA A 136 -7.14 -5.78 9.60
CA ALA A 136 -5.94 -6.54 9.91
C ALA A 136 -5.99 -8.01 9.46
N MET A 137 -7.07 -8.72 9.78
CA MET A 137 -7.23 -10.14 9.43
C MET A 137 -7.43 -10.32 7.93
N SER A 138 -8.25 -9.47 7.31
CA SER A 138 -8.40 -9.43 5.85
C SER A 138 -7.04 -9.23 5.19
N PHE A 139 -6.21 -8.34 5.72
CA PHE A 139 -4.89 -8.07 5.19
C PHE A 139 -3.87 -9.20 5.38
N ALA A 140 -3.87 -9.88 6.54
CA ALA A 140 -3.02 -11.05 6.76
C ALA A 140 -3.31 -12.15 5.72
N GLU A 141 -4.58 -12.32 5.34
CA GLU A 141 -4.98 -13.25 4.28
C GLU A 141 -4.48 -12.80 2.91
N VAL A 142 -4.54 -11.49 2.59
CA VAL A 142 -3.90 -10.94 1.38
C VAL A 142 -2.43 -11.26 1.34
N LEU A 143 -1.68 -10.96 2.40
CA LEU A 143 -0.23 -11.21 2.44
C LEU A 143 0.10 -12.68 2.25
N LYS A 144 -0.71 -13.58 2.82
CA LYS A 144 -0.56 -15.02 2.67
C LYS A 144 -0.80 -15.46 1.22
N GLN A 145 -1.87 -14.96 0.59
CA GLN A 145 -2.16 -15.23 -0.82
C GLN A 145 -1.07 -14.66 -1.75
N VAL A 146 -0.60 -13.45 -1.48
CA VAL A 146 0.45 -12.80 -2.28
C VAL A 146 1.79 -13.54 -2.15
N LYS A 147 2.13 -14.02 -0.94
CA LYS A 147 3.32 -14.84 -0.73
C LYS A 147 3.28 -16.17 -1.49
N SER A 148 2.11 -16.81 -1.61
CA SER A 148 2.01 -18.09 -2.32
C SER A 148 2.20 -17.93 -3.84
N LEU A 149 1.79 -16.79 -4.40
CA LEU A 149 1.86 -16.52 -5.85
C LEU A 149 3.26 -16.12 -6.37
N SER A 150 4.22 -15.86 -5.48
CA SER A 150 5.65 -15.70 -5.83
C SER A 150 5.96 -14.64 -6.92
N TYR A 151 5.24 -13.51 -6.91
CA TYR A 151 5.54 -12.35 -7.76
C TYR A 151 6.88 -11.70 -7.38
N GLU A 152 7.61 -11.17 -8.37
CA GLU A 152 8.89 -10.48 -8.15
C GLU A 152 8.69 -9.14 -7.43
N THR A 153 7.72 -8.35 -7.88
CA THR A 153 7.38 -7.05 -7.29
C THR A 153 5.87 -6.90 -7.16
N ILE A 154 5.43 -6.33 -6.04
CA ILE A 154 4.03 -6.06 -5.72
C ILE A 154 3.85 -4.56 -5.48
N ILE A 155 2.89 -3.97 -6.17
CA ILE A 155 2.48 -2.57 -6.03
C ILE A 155 1.16 -2.53 -5.27
N PHE A 156 1.10 -1.74 -4.22
CA PHE A 156 -0.14 -1.47 -3.49
C PHE A 156 -0.68 -0.09 -3.88
N ASP A 157 -1.82 -0.07 -4.56
CA ASP A 157 -2.66 1.11 -4.74
C ASP A 157 -3.51 1.29 -3.49
N THR A 158 -3.09 2.24 -2.65
CA THR A 158 -3.63 2.35 -1.30
C THR A 158 -4.89 3.22 -1.25
N ALA A 159 -5.74 2.95 -0.26
CA ALA A 159 -6.85 3.81 0.11
C ALA A 159 -6.40 5.26 0.47
N PRO A 160 -7.32 6.23 0.64
CA PRO A 160 -6.95 7.57 1.07
C PRO A 160 -6.16 7.59 2.40
N THR A 161 -5.16 8.48 2.49
CA THR A 161 -4.15 8.67 3.55
C THR A 161 -4.41 8.00 4.91
N GLY A 162 -5.51 8.35 5.60
CA GLY A 162 -5.77 7.94 6.97
C GLY A 162 -5.99 6.43 7.20
N HIS A 163 -6.43 5.68 6.18
CA HIS A 163 -6.65 4.24 6.30
C HIS A 163 -5.41 3.42 5.90
N THR A 164 -4.59 3.95 4.99
CA THR A 164 -3.38 3.30 4.48
C THR A 164 -2.27 3.20 5.51
N LEU A 165 -2.10 4.22 6.35
CA LEU A 165 -1.05 4.19 7.35
C LEU A 165 -1.34 3.18 8.47
N ARG A 166 -2.63 2.87 8.71
CA ARG A 166 -3.04 1.77 9.59
C ARG A 166 -2.61 0.39 9.05
N PHE A 167 -2.66 0.21 7.73
CA PHE A 167 -2.19 -1.00 7.05
C PHE A 167 -0.69 -1.24 7.31
N LEU A 168 0.12 -0.17 7.33
CA LEU A 168 1.57 -0.27 7.54
C LEU A 168 1.96 -0.43 9.01
N GLN A 169 1.17 0.12 9.94
CA GLN A 169 1.35 -0.08 11.38
C GLN A 169 0.94 -1.47 11.86
N PHE A 170 0.02 -2.11 11.15
CA PHE A 170 -0.65 -3.34 11.57
C PHE A 170 0.31 -4.44 12.05
N PRO A 171 1.38 -4.78 11.32
CA PRO A 171 2.27 -5.84 11.75
C PRO A 171 2.83 -5.62 13.15
N SER A 172 3.16 -4.37 13.49
CA SER A 172 3.67 -4.01 14.81
C SER A 172 2.62 -4.07 15.93
N VAL A 173 1.35 -3.75 15.61
CA VAL A 173 0.23 -3.81 16.57
C VAL A 173 -0.13 -5.27 16.86
N LEU A 174 -0.28 -6.09 15.82
CA LEU A 174 -0.62 -7.49 15.97
C LEU A 174 0.50 -8.28 16.63
N GLU A 175 1.77 -7.99 16.32
CA GLU A 175 2.89 -8.59 17.04
C GLU A 175 2.85 -8.31 18.55
N LYS A 176 2.53 -7.08 18.95
CA LYS A 176 2.35 -6.70 20.37
C LYS A 176 1.16 -7.43 21.00
N ALA A 177 0.04 -7.54 20.29
CA ALA A 177 -1.15 -8.25 20.77
C ALA A 177 -0.88 -9.75 20.97
N LEU A 178 -0.32 -10.42 19.96
CA LEU A 178 0.05 -11.84 20.02
C LEU A 178 1.09 -12.10 21.12
N LYS A 179 2.05 -11.20 21.32
CA LYS A 179 3.02 -11.31 22.43
C LYS A 179 2.34 -11.24 23.80
N LYS A 180 1.36 -10.34 23.98
CA LYS A 180 0.59 -10.27 25.24
C LYS A 180 -0.27 -11.53 25.46
N ILE A 181 -0.91 -12.05 24.41
CA ILE A 181 -1.70 -13.30 24.49
C ILE A 181 -0.80 -14.48 24.85
N SER A 182 0.38 -14.59 24.23
CA SER A 182 1.38 -15.61 24.56
C SER A 182 1.86 -15.49 26.02
N GLN A 183 2.12 -14.27 26.51
CA GLN A 183 2.47 -14.05 27.92
C GLN A 183 1.34 -14.43 28.88
N LEU A 184 0.10 -14.02 28.60
CA LEU A 184 -1.06 -14.35 29.44
C LEU A 184 -1.35 -15.85 29.44
N SER A 185 -1.32 -16.51 28.28
CA SER A 185 -1.48 -17.97 28.18
C SER A 185 -0.37 -18.72 28.91
N SER A 186 0.88 -18.23 28.93
CA SER A 186 1.94 -18.83 29.73
C SER A 186 1.71 -18.70 31.24
N GLN A 187 1.14 -17.58 31.70
CA GLN A 187 0.87 -17.30 33.11
C GLN A 187 -0.37 -18.05 33.63
N PHE A 188 -1.40 -18.17 32.80
CA PHE A 188 -2.67 -18.80 33.16
C PHE A 188 -2.80 -20.22 32.62
N GLY A 189 -1.87 -20.71 31.79
CA GLY A 189 -1.94 -22.01 31.13
C GLY A 189 -1.99 -23.19 32.10
N GLY A 190 -1.31 -23.10 33.24
CA GLY A 190 -1.40 -24.11 34.30
C GLY A 190 -2.78 -24.16 34.97
N VAL A 191 -3.43 -23.01 35.12
CA VAL A 191 -4.79 -22.89 35.67
C VAL A 191 -5.84 -23.32 34.64
N LEU A 192 -5.66 -22.94 33.37
CA LEU A 192 -6.52 -23.34 32.26
C LEU A 192 -6.48 -24.85 32.02
N ASN A 193 -5.29 -25.48 32.05
CA ASN A 193 -5.15 -26.94 31.96
C ASN A 193 -5.78 -27.65 33.17
N GLY A 194 -5.73 -27.03 34.35
CA GLY A 194 -6.42 -27.56 35.53
C GLY A 194 -7.95 -27.46 35.44
N LEU A 195 -8.48 -26.44 34.77
CA LEU A 195 -9.91 -26.19 34.58
C LEU A 195 -10.50 -27.00 33.41
N LEU A 196 -9.75 -27.18 32.32
CA LEU A 196 -10.19 -27.85 31.09
C LEU A 196 -10.02 -29.39 31.14
N GLY A 197 -9.50 -29.92 32.25
CA GLY A 197 -9.30 -31.36 32.45
C GLY A 197 -8.18 -31.96 31.61
N ALA A 198 -7.82 -33.22 31.88
CA ALA A 198 -6.66 -33.93 31.33
C ALA A 198 -6.59 -34.06 29.79
N ASN A 199 -7.66 -33.68 29.08
CA ASN A 199 -7.70 -33.70 27.62
C ASN A 199 -7.36 -32.35 26.97
N GLY A 200 -7.21 -31.26 27.75
CA GLY A 200 -6.85 -29.93 27.21
C GLY A 200 -7.80 -29.39 26.13
N ALA A 201 -8.96 -30.03 25.98
CA ALA A 201 -9.93 -29.76 24.93
C ALA A 201 -10.79 -28.59 25.36
N LEU A 202 -10.79 -27.54 24.54
CA LEU A 202 -11.82 -26.51 24.60
C LEU A 202 -13.18 -27.18 24.31
N PRO A 203 -14.31 -26.62 24.78
CA PRO A 203 -15.65 -27.20 24.56
C PRO A 203 -16.01 -27.48 23.08
N ASN A 204 -15.24 -26.94 22.13
CA ASN A 204 -15.38 -27.17 20.68
C ASN A 204 -14.43 -28.23 20.09
N GLY A 205 -13.77 -29.06 20.90
CA GLY A 205 -12.88 -30.13 20.40
C GLY A 205 -11.56 -29.64 19.77
N GLN A 206 -11.27 -28.34 19.83
CA GLN A 206 -9.98 -27.79 19.39
C GLN A 206 -8.95 -27.93 20.51
N ASN A 207 -7.79 -28.49 20.16
CA ASN A 207 -6.63 -28.56 21.04
C ASN A 207 -6.03 -27.16 21.22
N LEU A 208 -5.87 -26.73 22.47
CA LEU A 208 -5.21 -25.47 22.81
C LEU A 208 -3.80 -25.37 22.21
N GLY A 209 -3.09 -26.50 22.09
CA GLY A 209 -1.79 -26.58 21.44
C GLY A 209 -1.82 -26.23 19.96
N GLU A 210 -2.78 -26.76 19.19
CA GLU A 210 -2.93 -26.48 17.76
C GLU A 210 -3.31 -25.02 17.50
N MET A 211 -4.15 -24.44 18.36
CA MET A 211 -4.49 -23.01 18.28
C MET A 211 -3.26 -22.13 18.51
N MET A 212 -2.44 -22.46 19.51
CA MET A 212 -1.22 -21.73 19.81
C MET A 212 -0.17 -21.86 18.69
N GLU A 213 -0.05 -23.04 18.06
CA GLU A 213 0.83 -23.25 16.91
C GLU A 213 0.42 -22.38 15.71
N LYS A 214 -0.89 -22.32 15.39
CA LYS A 214 -1.41 -21.43 14.34
C LYS A 214 -1.15 -19.95 14.63
N LEU A 215 -1.32 -19.53 15.89
CA LEU A 215 -1.04 -18.15 16.31
C LEU A 215 0.44 -17.79 16.19
N GLU A 216 1.35 -18.72 16.53
CA GLU A 216 2.80 -18.48 16.41
C GLU A 216 3.23 -18.45 14.93
N ALA A 217 2.66 -19.31 14.08
CA ALA A 217 2.91 -19.27 12.63
C ALA A 217 2.43 -17.95 12.01
N LEU A 218 1.27 -17.46 12.43
CA LEU A 218 0.75 -16.14 12.03
C LEU A 218 1.70 -15.03 12.49
N ARG A 219 2.12 -15.06 13.77
CA ARG A 219 3.08 -14.10 14.36
C ARG A 219 4.38 -14.05 13.58
N ALA A 220 4.96 -15.20 13.23
CA ALA A 220 6.18 -15.30 12.46
C ALA A 220 6.02 -14.68 11.07
N THR A 221 4.93 -14.98 10.38
CA THR A 221 4.62 -14.43 9.05
C THR A 221 4.52 -12.91 9.08
N ILE A 222 3.82 -12.37 10.09
CA ILE A 222 3.64 -10.92 10.27
C ILE A 222 4.98 -10.25 10.59
N SER A 223 5.77 -10.83 11.48
CA SER A 223 7.09 -10.29 11.85
C SER A 223 8.01 -10.23 10.65
N GLU A 224 8.02 -11.26 9.81
CA GLU A 224 8.80 -11.29 8.57
C GLU A 224 8.38 -10.19 7.59
N VAL A 225 7.07 -9.99 7.40
CA VAL A 225 6.57 -8.91 6.52
C VAL A 225 6.90 -7.54 7.10
N ASN A 226 6.75 -7.35 8.42
CA ASN A 226 7.12 -6.11 9.09
C ASN A 226 8.61 -5.76 8.88
N GLN A 227 9.49 -6.76 8.97
CA GLN A 227 10.91 -6.58 8.71
C GLN A 227 11.17 -6.20 7.25
N GLN A 228 10.47 -6.81 6.30
CA GLN A 228 10.58 -6.44 4.89
C GLN A 228 10.09 -5.02 4.62
N PHE A 229 9.01 -4.57 5.26
CA PHE A 229 8.48 -3.21 5.10
C PHE A 229 9.44 -2.13 5.60
N LYS A 230 10.31 -2.48 6.55
CA LYS A 230 11.32 -1.58 7.12
C LYS A 230 12.68 -1.64 6.42
N ASP A 231 12.87 -2.55 5.47
CA ASP A 231 14.10 -2.63 4.67
C ASP A 231 13.92 -1.79 3.40
N GLU A 232 14.60 -0.64 3.34
CA GLU A 232 14.63 0.29 2.20
C GLU A 232 15.04 -0.38 0.87
N ARG A 233 15.75 -1.51 0.95
CA ARG A 233 16.14 -2.26 -0.25
C ARG A 233 14.98 -3.05 -0.83
N LEU A 234 14.01 -3.42 0.01
CA LEU A 234 12.87 -4.28 -0.33
C LEU A 234 11.57 -3.50 -0.46
N THR A 235 11.40 -2.41 0.28
CA THR A 235 10.15 -1.66 0.36
C THR A 235 10.40 -0.17 0.21
N THR A 236 9.57 0.47 -0.60
CA THR A 236 9.53 1.94 -0.69
C THR A 236 8.09 2.43 -0.84
N PHE A 237 7.89 3.71 -0.57
CA PHE A 237 6.61 4.40 -0.71
C PHE A 237 6.73 5.56 -1.70
N VAL A 238 5.78 5.65 -2.64
CA VAL A 238 5.64 6.74 -3.61
C VAL A 238 4.46 7.60 -3.20
N CYS A 239 4.74 8.83 -2.79
CA CYS A 239 3.72 9.81 -2.46
C CYS A 239 3.15 10.44 -3.73
N VAL A 240 1.83 10.63 -3.80
CA VAL A 240 1.16 11.28 -4.92
C VAL A 240 0.36 12.47 -4.39
N CYS A 241 0.57 13.63 -5.00
CA CYS A 241 -0.08 14.86 -4.58
C CYS A 241 -0.44 15.75 -5.78
N ILE A 242 -1.15 16.84 -5.50
CA ILE A 242 -1.37 17.94 -6.43
C ILE A 242 -0.76 19.22 -5.84
N PRO A 243 -0.37 20.20 -6.66
CA PRO A 243 0.30 21.43 -6.22
C PRO A 243 -0.70 22.43 -5.59
N GLU A 244 -1.27 22.04 -4.44
CA GLU A 244 -2.20 22.82 -3.62
C GLU A 244 -1.89 22.67 -2.14
N PHE A 245 -2.14 23.72 -1.36
CA PHE A 245 -1.84 23.76 0.07
C PHE A 245 -2.32 22.53 0.86
N LEU A 246 -3.61 22.20 0.77
CA LEU A 246 -4.16 21.06 1.53
C LEU A 246 -3.63 19.71 1.06
N SER A 247 -3.21 19.58 -0.21
CA SER A 247 -2.61 18.33 -0.68
C SER A 247 -1.17 18.21 -0.22
N LEU A 248 -0.43 19.33 -0.22
CA LEU A 248 0.95 19.37 0.28
C LEU A 248 1.01 19.07 1.77
N TYR A 249 0.16 19.72 2.57
CA TYR A 249 0.07 19.51 4.02
C TYR A 249 -0.22 18.04 4.39
N GLU A 250 -1.17 17.40 3.69
CA GLU A 250 -1.48 15.99 3.92
C GLU A 250 -0.35 15.06 3.46
N THR A 251 0.42 15.46 2.44
CA THR A 251 1.58 14.69 1.96
C THR A 251 2.74 14.78 2.96
N GLU A 252 3.02 15.98 3.49
CA GLU A 252 4.03 16.19 4.53
C GLU A 252 3.72 15.36 5.78
N ARG A 253 2.45 15.42 6.24
CA ARG A 253 2.01 14.60 7.37
C ARG A 253 2.19 13.11 7.09
N MET A 254 1.87 12.64 5.88
CA MET A 254 2.08 11.25 5.49
C MET A 254 3.57 10.88 5.54
N ILE A 255 4.47 11.71 5.01
CA ILE A 255 5.91 11.46 5.02
C ILE A 255 6.43 11.37 6.46
N GLN A 256 5.99 12.26 7.35
CA GLN A 256 6.34 12.22 8.78
C GLN A 256 5.84 10.92 9.45
N GLU A 257 4.61 10.50 9.14
CA GLU A 257 4.06 9.24 9.65
C GLU A 257 4.83 8.02 9.12
N LEU A 258 5.20 7.98 7.83
CA LEU A 258 6.03 6.92 7.24
C LEU A 258 7.40 6.82 7.91
N ALA A 259 8.06 7.96 8.15
CA ALA A 259 9.33 8.02 8.87
C ALA A 259 9.19 7.45 10.29
N SER A 260 8.08 7.74 10.99
CA SER A 260 7.81 7.17 12.32
C SER A 260 7.63 5.64 12.29
N TYR A 261 7.24 5.07 11.16
CA TYR A 261 7.12 3.62 10.95
C TYR A 261 8.39 2.98 10.40
N GLN A 262 9.42 3.78 10.10
CA GLN A 262 10.67 3.35 9.47
C GLN A 262 10.44 2.74 8.09
N ILE A 263 9.53 3.34 7.31
CA ILE A 263 9.27 2.95 5.93
C ILE A 263 9.94 3.99 5.03
N ASP A 264 10.75 3.50 4.11
CA ASP A 264 11.45 4.32 3.13
C ASP A 264 10.45 5.03 2.19
N THR A 265 10.74 6.31 1.92
CA THR A 265 10.04 7.14 0.94
C THR A 265 11.03 8.17 0.42
N HIS A 266 11.22 8.18 -0.90
CA HIS A 266 12.18 9.07 -1.57
C HIS A 266 11.64 9.57 -2.93
N CYS A 267 10.34 9.40 -3.18
CA CYS A 267 9.69 9.76 -4.45
C CYS A 267 8.34 10.46 -4.22
N ILE A 268 8.13 11.60 -4.89
CA ILE A 268 6.86 12.33 -4.90
C ILE A 268 6.42 12.55 -6.36
N VAL A 269 5.20 12.15 -6.69
CA VAL A 269 4.56 12.42 -7.98
C VAL A 269 3.56 13.57 -7.82
N VAL A 270 3.83 14.68 -8.48
CA VAL A 270 2.98 15.87 -8.51
C VAL A 270 2.11 15.84 -9.77
N ASN A 271 0.85 15.45 -9.61
CA ASN A 271 -0.12 15.31 -10.69
C ASN A 271 -0.86 16.62 -11.00
N GLN A 272 -1.58 16.61 -12.14
CA GLN A 272 -2.50 17.67 -12.57
C GLN A 272 -1.83 19.05 -12.74
N LEU A 273 -0.55 19.07 -13.10
CA LEU A 273 0.15 20.31 -13.40
C LEU A 273 -0.38 20.90 -14.71
N LEU A 274 -0.81 22.15 -14.66
CA LEU A 274 -1.19 22.89 -15.86
C LEU A 274 0.05 23.40 -16.57
N PHE A 275 0.08 23.25 -17.88
CA PHE A 275 1.05 23.88 -18.75
C PHE A 275 0.31 24.60 -19.88
N PRO A 276 -0.25 25.80 -19.62
CA PRO A 276 -0.90 26.58 -20.66
C PRO A 276 0.09 26.88 -21.79
N LYS A 277 -0.38 26.79 -23.04
CA LYS A 277 0.45 27.12 -24.21
C LYS A 277 0.90 28.59 -24.14
N PRO A 278 2.11 28.92 -24.65
CA PRO A 278 2.51 30.31 -24.79
C PRO A 278 1.46 31.10 -25.60
N GLY A 279 1.06 32.25 -25.08
CA GLY A 279 0.00 33.08 -25.69
C GLY A 279 -1.44 32.60 -25.42
N SER A 280 -1.67 31.72 -24.45
CA SER A 280 -3.04 31.36 -24.04
C SER A 280 -3.76 32.53 -23.36
N ASP A 281 -4.95 32.87 -23.86
CA ASP A 281 -5.82 33.92 -23.28
C ASP A 281 -6.65 33.42 -22.07
N CYS A 282 -6.42 32.21 -21.60
CA CYS A 282 -7.15 31.66 -20.44
C CYS A 282 -6.62 32.28 -19.13
N GLU A 283 -7.29 33.32 -18.65
CA GLU A 283 -6.95 33.99 -17.38
C GLU A 283 -6.95 32.99 -16.21
N GLN A 284 -7.99 32.16 -16.10
CA GLN A 284 -8.12 31.17 -15.02
C GLN A 284 -6.98 30.15 -15.04
N CYS A 285 -6.59 29.66 -16.22
CA CYS A 285 -5.51 28.68 -16.39
C CYS A 285 -4.17 29.29 -15.96
N THR A 286 -3.92 30.54 -16.35
CA THR A 286 -2.70 31.27 -16.02
C THR A 286 -2.62 31.58 -14.52
N ALA A 287 -3.72 32.04 -13.92
CA ALA A 287 -3.82 32.26 -12.48
C ALA A 287 -3.59 30.96 -11.70
N ARG A 288 -4.23 29.87 -12.13
CA ARG A 288 -4.07 28.54 -11.52
C ARG A 288 -2.63 28.05 -11.64
N ARG A 289 -1.99 28.17 -12.80
CA ARG A 289 -0.57 27.83 -12.98
C ARG A 289 0.34 28.64 -12.07
N ARG A 290 0.09 29.94 -11.87
CA ARG A 290 0.85 30.76 -10.93
C ARG A 290 0.76 30.24 -9.49
N MET A 291 -0.43 29.83 -9.06
CA MET A 291 -0.62 29.19 -7.75
C MET A 291 0.12 27.85 -7.66
N GLN A 292 0.00 27.00 -8.69
CA GLN A 292 0.67 25.70 -8.72
C GLN A 292 2.20 25.86 -8.70
N LYS A 293 2.74 26.85 -9.41
CA LYS A 293 4.19 27.13 -9.45
C LYS A 293 4.72 27.46 -8.05
N LYS A 294 4.01 28.32 -7.30
CA LYS A 294 4.39 28.64 -5.91
C LYS A 294 4.50 27.38 -5.03
N TYR A 295 3.52 26.49 -5.09
CA TYR A 295 3.56 25.25 -4.29
C TYR A 295 4.57 24.23 -4.81
N LEU A 296 4.81 24.20 -6.12
CA LEU A 296 5.83 23.33 -6.71
C LEU A 296 7.24 23.76 -6.28
N GLU A 297 7.52 25.07 -6.26
CA GLU A 297 8.79 25.61 -5.72
C GLU A 297 8.98 25.23 -4.25
N GLN A 298 7.92 25.29 -3.44
CA GLN A 298 7.97 24.83 -2.05
C GLN A 298 8.23 23.33 -1.92
N ILE A 299 7.65 22.50 -2.78
CA ILE A 299 7.89 21.05 -2.80
C ILE A 299 9.36 20.78 -3.14
N GLU A 300 9.89 21.46 -4.16
CA GLU A 300 11.29 21.30 -4.58
C GLU A 300 12.29 21.76 -3.51
N GLU A 301 11.96 22.80 -2.73
CA GLU A 301 12.79 23.28 -1.62
C GLU A 301 12.71 22.36 -0.38
N LEU A 302 11.53 21.84 -0.07
CA LEU A 302 11.33 20.99 1.12
C LEU A 302 11.80 19.54 0.92
N TYR A 303 11.82 19.07 -0.32
CA TYR A 303 12.10 17.68 -0.67
C TYR A 303 13.18 17.62 -1.77
N ASP A 304 14.26 18.37 -1.58
CA ASP A 304 15.43 18.38 -2.47
C ASP A 304 16.12 17.01 -2.56
N GLU A 305 16.05 16.21 -1.49
CA GLU A 305 16.51 14.82 -1.45
C GLU A 305 15.49 13.81 -2.03
N PHE A 306 14.37 14.25 -2.63
CA PHE A 306 13.37 13.36 -3.22
C PHE A 306 13.35 13.47 -4.76
N ASN A 307 13.01 12.36 -5.42
CA ASN A 307 12.65 12.41 -6.84
C ASN A 307 11.26 13.06 -6.98
N VAL A 308 11.21 14.34 -7.33
CA VAL A 308 9.95 15.08 -7.53
C VAL A 308 9.53 15.03 -9.00
N VAL A 309 8.62 14.10 -9.33
CA VAL A 309 8.14 13.86 -10.69
C VAL A 309 6.96 14.75 -11.02
N LYS A 310 7.04 15.46 -12.15
CA LYS A 310 6.06 16.48 -12.57
C LYS A 310 5.18 15.94 -13.68
N MET A 311 3.92 15.65 -13.36
CA MET A 311 2.97 15.05 -14.29
C MET A 311 1.91 16.07 -14.76
N PRO A 312 1.73 16.25 -16.08
CA PRO A 312 0.79 17.23 -16.61
C PRO A 312 -0.66 16.79 -16.40
N LEU A 313 -1.57 17.76 -16.32
CA LEU A 313 -2.99 17.51 -16.52
C LEU A 313 -3.23 17.20 -17.99
N LEU A 314 -3.81 16.03 -18.28
CA LEU A 314 -4.21 15.64 -19.64
C LEU A 314 -5.63 16.12 -19.97
N VAL A 315 -5.91 16.25 -21.27
CA VAL A 315 -7.21 16.72 -21.80
C VAL A 315 -8.29 15.64 -21.67
N GLU A 316 -7.88 14.37 -21.73
CA GLU A 316 -8.77 13.22 -21.64
C GLU A 316 -8.43 12.40 -20.40
N GLU A 317 -9.43 11.68 -19.89
CA GLU A 317 -9.22 10.71 -18.83
C GLU A 317 -8.23 9.62 -19.27
N VAL A 318 -7.34 9.25 -18.35
CA VAL A 318 -6.33 8.20 -18.56
C VAL A 318 -6.97 6.85 -18.28
N ARG A 319 -7.76 6.36 -19.25
CA ARG A 319 -8.44 5.07 -19.19
C ARG A 319 -8.04 4.19 -20.37
N GLY A 320 -7.95 2.90 -20.11
CA GLY A 320 -7.53 1.88 -21.05
C GLY A 320 -6.00 1.80 -21.19
N LYS A 321 -5.54 0.63 -21.63
CA LYS A 321 -4.12 0.29 -21.75
C LYS A 321 -3.30 1.36 -22.48
N GLU A 322 -3.71 1.76 -23.68
CA GLU A 322 -2.90 2.65 -24.53
C GLU A 322 -2.65 4.02 -23.88
N LYS A 323 -3.67 4.60 -23.23
CA LYS A 323 -3.54 5.89 -22.55
C LYS A 323 -2.70 5.77 -21.28
N LEU A 324 -2.86 4.68 -20.52
CA LEU A 324 -2.03 4.39 -19.35
C LEU A 324 -0.57 4.18 -19.73
N GLU A 325 -0.28 3.44 -20.81
CA GLU A 325 1.08 3.28 -21.33
C GLU A 325 1.70 4.62 -21.70
N LYS A 326 0.97 5.45 -22.46
CA LYS A 326 1.45 6.79 -22.81
C LYS A 326 1.68 7.70 -21.60
N PHE A 327 0.77 7.65 -20.62
CA PHE A 327 0.93 8.42 -19.38
C PHE A 327 2.14 7.93 -18.57
N SER A 328 2.36 6.62 -18.53
CA SER A 328 3.43 5.99 -17.77
C SER A 328 4.83 6.35 -18.26
N GLU A 329 5.01 6.66 -19.54
CA GLU A 329 6.31 7.12 -20.06
C GLU A 329 6.76 8.42 -19.37
N MET A 330 5.83 9.28 -18.97
CA MET A 330 6.15 10.54 -18.30
C MET A 330 6.65 10.34 -16.85
N LEU A 331 6.48 9.15 -16.27
CA LEU A 331 7.05 8.83 -14.96
C LEU A 331 8.56 8.58 -15.03
N VAL A 332 9.06 8.11 -16.18
CA VAL A 332 10.48 7.73 -16.37
C VAL A 332 11.22 8.69 -17.30
N LYS A 333 10.49 9.47 -18.11
CA LYS A 333 11.03 10.53 -18.97
C LYS A 333 10.36 11.84 -18.58
N PRO A 334 11.10 12.86 -18.10
CA PRO A 334 10.52 14.12 -17.69
C PRO A 334 9.65 14.72 -18.79
N PHE A 335 8.41 15.08 -18.45
CA PHE A 335 7.52 15.75 -19.39
C PHE A 335 8.06 17.13 -19.76
N VAL A 336 8.21 17.39 -21.06
CA VAL A 336 8.56 18.71 -21.59
C VAL A 336 7.30 19.33 -22.17
N PRO A 337 6.83 20.47 -21.63
CA PRO A 337 5.68 21.18 -22.20
C PRO A 337 5.93 21.55 -23.67
N PRO A 338 4.93 21.40 -24.55
CA PRO A 338 5.07 21.85 -25.93
C PRO A 338 5.33 23.35 -25.96
N SER A 339 6.40 23.73 -26.68
CA SER A 339 6.86 25.11 -26.91
C SER A 339 5.85 25.97 -27.65
#